data_AF-A0A1Q6A2E0-F1
#
_entry.id   AF-A0A1Q6A2E0-F1
#
_cell.length_a   1.000
_cell.length_b   1.000
_cell.length_c   1.000
_cell.angle_alpha   90.00
_cell.angle_beta   90.00
_cell.angle_gamma   90.00
#
_symmetry.space_group_name_H-M   'P 1'
#
loop_
_entity.id
_entity.type
_entity.pdbx_description
1 polymer ?
#
loop_
_entity_poly.entity_id
_entity_poly.type
_entity_poly.pdbx_seq_one_letter_code
_entity_poly.pdbx_strand_id
1 'polypeptide(L)'
;MDPIKFHENDLPVKDLETIGLASGGQLLLNVDDLKALLSGRRTGLMELHDLEAENIKIKSINAKISLKPNEKGQLDLLIHPIYRDAEIPDLLTKNEALQLEKGEVGSVLRIALDNHGNKKEMLVEYDPETREFIVSDTEKILAPDMVNNEFLTQAQKEQYRKGKEVQIPDGTRFSYSATDKHGIRSNKLALVASILMDGGLSYMVFKGLNALFNQKRDQKAAEKLSPGYYQAIKDIENQHGFKPHEFERSQSRKGR
;
A
#
# COMPACT_ATOMS: atom_id res chain seq x y z
N MET A 1 12.42 -7.82 5.77
CA MET A 1 11.67 -8.27 4.59
C MET A 1 10.29 -7.66 4.71
N ASP A 2 9.70 -7.15 3.64
CA ASP A 2 8.30 -6.67 3.67
C ASP A 2 7.38 -7.83 4.13
N PRO A 3 6.16 -7.62 4.66
CA PRO A 3 5.16 -8.68 4.78
C PRO A 3 4.75 -9.03 3.35
N ILE A 4 5.62 -9.81 2.74
CA ILE A 4 5.48 -10.39 1.42
C ILE A 4 4.39 -11.44 1.61
N LYS A 5 3.26 -11.18 0.97
CA LYS A 5 2.16 -12.12 0.91
C LYS A 5 2.37 -13.16 -0.19
N PHE A 6 3.11 -12.79 -1.23
CA PHE A 6 3.34 -13.58 -2.45
C PHE A 6 4.83 -13.64 -2.78
N HIS A 7 5.35 -14.79 -3.20
CA HIS A 7 6.74 -14.85 -3.63
C HIS A 7 6.91 -14.31 -5.05
N GLU A 8 8.08 -13.76 -5.36
CA GLU A 8 8.37 -13.25 -6.70
C GLU A 8 8.26 -14.33 -7.79
N ASN A 9 8.58 -15.57 -7.43
CA ASN A 9 8.45 -16.73 -8.32
C ASN A 9 6.99 -17.12 -8.62
N ASP A 10 6.03 -16.61 -7.84
CA ASP A 10 4.59 -16.87 -8.04
C ASP A 10 3.95 -15.82 -8.96
N LEU A 11 4.70 -14.80 -9.38
CA LEU A 11 4.18 -13.73 -10.23
C LEU A 11 3.73 -14.28 -11.59
N PRO A 12 2.59 -13.81 -12.13
CA PRO A 12 2.12 -14.19 -13.45
C PRO A 12 2.94 -13.44 -14.53
N VAL A 13 4.20 -13.86 -14.72
CA VAL A 13 5.16 -13.16 -15.60
C VAL A 13 4.62 -13.02 -17.03
N LYS A 14 3.92 -14.03 -17.55
CA LYS A 14 3.30 -13.96 -18.87
C LYS A 14 2.25 -12.85 -18.98
N ASP A 15 1.43 -12.66 -17.95
CA ASP A 15 0.43 -11.60 -17.93
C ASP A 15 1.07 -10.21 -17.72
N LEU A 16 2.21 -10.15 -17.04
CA LEU A 16 2.99 -8.92 -16.93
C LEU A 16 3.65 -8.53 -18.26
N GLU A 17 4.10 -9.52 -19.04
CA GLU A 17 4.65 -9.29 -20.40
C GLU A 17 3.58 -8.73 -21.35
N THR A 18 2.34 -9.21 -21.28
CA THR A 18 1.24 -8.72 -22.16
C THR A 18 0.83 -7.28 -21.91
N ILE A 19 1.29 -6.67 -20.81
CA ILE A 19 1.00 -5.27 -20.46
C ILE A 19 2.26 -4.40 -20.35
N GLY A 20 3.40 -4.91 -20.82
CA GLY A 20 4.67 -4.17 -20.88
C GLY A 20 5.39 -4.02 -19.54
N LEU A 21 5.02 -4.81 -18.51
CA LEU A 21 5.66 -4.78 -17.19
C LEU A 21 6.69 -5.88 -16.97
N ALA A 22 6.90 -6.73 -17.98
CA ALA A 22 8.00 -7.68 -18.05
C ALA A 22 8.46 -7.85 -19.49
N SER A 23 9.70 -8.31 -19.70
CA SER A 23 10.23 -8.65 -21.02
C SER A 23 11.27 -9.75 -20.92
N GLY A 24 11.06 -10.85 -21.64
CA GLY A 24 12.01 -11.97 -21.65
C GLY A 24 12.19 -12.60 -20.27
N GLY A 25 11.14 -12.63 -19.45
CA GLY A 25 11.17 -13.08 -18.07
C GLY A 25 11.75 -12.09 -17.05
N GLN A 26 12.20 -10.90 -17.47
CA GLN A 26 12.69 -9.86 -16.56
C GLN A 26 11.58 -8.87 -16.21
N LEU A 27 11.36 -8.60 -14.92
CA LEU A 27 10.41 -7.61 -14.45
C LEU A 27 10.89 -6.18 -14.76
N LEU A 28 9.97 -5.35 -15.25
CA LEU A 28 10.19 -3.94 -15.57
C LEU A 28 9.45 -3.03 -14.57
N LEU A 29 9.43 -3.44 -13.29
CA LEU A 29 8.81 -2.70 -12.20
C LEU A 29 9.89 -1.99 -11.37
N ASN A 30 9.57 -0.81 -10.86
CA ASN A 30 10.39 -0.23 -9.81
C ASN A 30 10.23 -1.01 -8.50
N VAL A 31 11.17 -0.81 -7.58
CA VAL A 31 11.22 -1.57 -6.31
C VAL A 31 9.97 -1.35 -5.45
N ASP A 32 9.42 -0.13 -5.42
CA ASP A 32 8.24 0.16 -4.60
C ASP A 32 6.99 -0.53 -5.14
N ASP A 33 6.80 -0.54 -6.46
CA ASP A 33 5.65 -1.17 -7.10
C ASP A 33 5.74 -2.70 -7.01
N LEU A 34 6.93 -3.27 -7.21
CA LEU A 34 7.15 -4.70 -6.98
C LEU A 34 6.81 -5.08 -5.53
N LYS A 35 7.28 -4.32 -4.54
CA LYS A 35 6.93 -4.54 -3.13
C LYS A 35 5.44 -4.35 -2.85
N ALA A 36 4.78 -3.41 -3.52
CA ALA A 36 3.35 -3.24 -3.37
C ALA A 36 2.61 -4.51 -3.83
N LEU A 37 2.94 -5.02 -5.03
CA LEU A 37 2.37 -6.25 -5.57
C LEU A 37 2.61 -7.47 -4.69
N LEU A 38 3.86 -7.69 -4.27
CA LEU A 38 4.22 -8.85 -3.44
C LEU A 38 3.56 -8.81 -2.06
N SER A 39 3.21 -7.63 -1.55
CA SER A 39 2.39 -7.47 -0.33
C SER A 39 0.88 -7.55 -0.58
N GLY A 40 0.44 -7.81 -1.81
CA GLY A 40 -0.97 -7.86 -2.21
C GLY A 40 -1.67 -6.50 -2.22
N ARG A 41 -0.90 -5.42 -2.40
CA ARG A 41 -1.40 -4.05 -2.54
C ARG A 41 -1.44 -3.64 -4.02
N ARG A 42 -2.03 -2.48 -4.27
CA ARG A 42 -1.97 -1.81 -5.57
C ARG A 42 -0.65 -1.07 -5.73
N THR A 43 -0.13 -1.05 -6.95
CA THR A 43 1.01 -0.21 -7.33
C THR A 43 0.65 1.28 -7.35
N GLY A 44 1.64 2.15 -7.58
CA GLY A 44 1.38 3.49 -8.08
C GLY A 44 0.74 3.46 -9.48
N LEU A 45 0.21 4.62 -9.91
CA LEU A 45 -0.29 4.79 -11.26
C LEU A 45 0.88 4.67 -12.26
N MET A 46 0.73 3.81 -13.26
CA MET A 46 1.74 3.57 -14.30
C MET A 46 1.11 3.51 -15.69
N GLU A 47 1.92 3.80 -16.70
CA GLU A 47 1.54 3.64 -18.08
C GLU A 47 1.79 2.19 -18.51
N LEU A 48 0.71 1.48 -18.83
CA LEU A 48 0.75 0.15 -19.42
C LEU A 48 0.79 0.28 -20.94
N HIS A 49 1.55 -0.58 -21.61
CA HIS A 49 1.77 -0.52 -23.04
C HIS A 49 1.36 -1.81 -23.75
N ASP A 50 1.12 -1.68 -25.06
CA ASP A 50 0.93 -2.80 -25.99
C ASP A 50 -0.17 -3.78 -25.56
N LEU A 51 -1.25 -3.25 -24.98
CA LEU A 51 -2.37 -4.02 -24.47
C LEU A 51 -3.17 -4.58 -25.65
N GLU A 52 -3.31 -5.90 -25.68
CA GLU A 52 -4.05 -6.62 -26.71
C GLU A 52 -5.13 -7.49 -26.07
N ALA A 53 -6.39 -7.20 -26.38
CA ALA A 53 -7.53 -8.03 -25.96
C ALA A 53 -8.53 -8.14 -27.10
N GLU A 54 -8.82 -9.38 -27.52
CA GLU A 54 -9.95 -9.76 -28.38
C GLU A 54 -10.27 -8.78 -29.55
N ASN A 55 -9.23 -8.36 -30.29
CA ASN A 55 -9.24 -7.42 -31.44
C ASN A 55 -9.12 -5.91 -31.14
N ILE A 56 -8.87 -5.52 -29.90
CA ILE A 56 -8.56 -4.14 -29.53
C ILE A 56 -7.07 -4.06 -29.19
N LYS A 57 -6.35 -3.20 -29.93
CA LYS A 57 -4.98 -2.81 -29.60
C LYS A 57 -5.01 -1.44 -28.96
N ILE A 58 -4.67 -1.38 -27.67
CA ILE A 58 -4.56 -0.14 -26.94
C ILE A 58 -3.08 0.16 -26.78
N LYS A 59 -2.63 1.26 -27.40
CA LYS A 59 -1.22 1.67 -27.38
C LYS A 59 -0.72 1.86 -25.94
N SER A 60 -1.51 2.56 -25.13
CA SER A 60 -1.27 2.67 -23.70
C SER A 60 -2.51 3.08 -22.91
N ILE A 61 -2.52 2.70 -21.64
CA ILE A 61 -3.47 3.20 -20.63
C ILE A 61 -2.72 3.52 -19.34
N ASN A 62 -3.21 4.50 -18.59
CA ASN A 62 -2.78 4.68 -17.21
C ASN A 62 -3.64 3.81 -16.29
N ALA A 63 -3.00 3.00 -15.47
CA ALA A 63 -3.67 2.11 -14.53
C ALA A 63 -2.80 1.85 -13.29
N LYS A 64 -3.43 1.43 -12.20
CA LYS A 64 -2.76 0.70 -11.13
C LYS A 64 -2.93 -0.79 -11.37
N ILE A 65 -2.06 -1.61 -10.82
CA ILE A 65 -2.20 -3.07 -10.87
C ILE A 65 -2.15 -3.70 -9.49
N SER A 66 -2.76 -4.87 -9.33
CA SER A 66 -2.71 -5.67 -8.11
C SER A 66 -2.77 -7.17 -8.41
N LEU A 67 -2.44 -7.99 -7.43
CA LEU A 67 -2.53 -9.45 -7.53
C LEU A 67 -3.64 -10.01 -6.64
N LYS A 68 -4.34 -11.03 -7.13
CA LYS A 68 -5.36 -11.75 -6.38
C LYS A 68 -5.20 -13.26 -6.57
N PRO A 69 -5.16 -14.07 -5.50
CA PRO A 69 -5.22 -15.51 -5.63
C PRO A 69 -6.55 -15.96 -6.24
N ASN A 70 -6.49 -16.82 -7.23
CA ASN A 70 -7.64 -17.48 -7.84
C ASN A 70 -7.99 -18.78 -7.10
N GLU A 71 -9.04 -19.47 -7.56
CA GLU A 71 -9.53 -20.71 -6.95
C GLU A 71 -8.50 -21.85 -6.94
N LYS A 72 -7.51 -21.79 -7.84
CA LYS A 72 -6.40 -22.76 -7.93
C LYS A 72 -5.18 -22.34 -7.10
N GLY A 73 -5.25 -21.21 -6.39
CA GLY A 73 -4.16 -20.64 -5.62
C GLY A 73 -3.08 -19.93 -6.46
N GLN A 74 -3.29 -19.78 -7.77
CA GLN A 74 -2.40 -19.00 -8.64
C GLN A 74 -2.76 -17.51 -8.56
N LEU A 75 -1.82 -16.63 -8.90
CA LEU A 75 -2.05 -15.19 -8.84
C LEU A 75 -2.60 -14.67 -10.17
N ASP A 76 -3.80 -14.09 -10.13
CA ASP A 76 -4.36 -13.32 -11.23
C ASP A 76 -3.88 -11.87 -11.14
N LEU A 77 -3.54 -11.30 -12.30
CA LEU A 77 -3.23 -9.89 -12.45
C LEU A 77 -4.50 -9.08 -12.68
N LEU A 78 -4.75 -8.09 -11.83
CA LEU A 78 -5.88 -7.17 -11.96
C LEU A 78 -5.38 -5.79 -12.39
N ILE A 79 -6.07 -5.19 -13.36
CA ILE A 79 -5.80 -3.86 -13.89
C ILE A 79 -6.90 -2.92 -13.42
N HIS A 80 -6.51 -1.82 -12.79
CA HIS A 80 -7.38 -0.77 -12.26
C HIS A 80 -7.19 0.50 -13.11
N PRO A 81 -7.93 0.68 -14.21
CA PRO A 81 -7.82 1.87 -15.06
C PRO A 81 -8.36 3.10 -14.34
N ILE A 82 -8.12 4.28 -14.93
CA ILE A 82 -8.79 5.52 -14.50
C ILE A 82 -10.24 5.51 -15.01
N TYR A 83 -11.19 5.24 -14.12
CA TYR A 83 -12.62 5.21 -14.44
C TYR A 83 -13.16 6.62 -14.69
N ARG A 84 -14.18 6.71 -15.56
CA ARG A 84 -14.90 7.97 -15.77
C ARG A 84 -15.70 8.34 -14.53
N ASP A 85 -16.51 7.39 -14.06
CA ASP A 85 -17.43 7.50 -12.93
C ASP A 85 -17.15 6.34 -11.97
N ALA A 86 -17.13 6.62 -10.66
CA ALA A 86 -16.87 5.61 -9.65
C ALA A 86 -18.12 4.77 -9.38
N GLU A 87 -17.98 3.44 -9.38
CA GLU A 87 -19.05 2.54 -8.94
C GLU A 87 -19.11 2.51 -7.42
N ILE A 88 -20.20 3.04 -6.84
CA ILE A 88 -20.40 3.08 -5.40
C ILE A 88 -20.75 1.68 -4.91
N PRO A 89 -19.97 1.06 -4.01
CA PRO A 89 -20.29 -0.25 -3.47
C PRO A 89 -21.60 -0.21 -2.66
N ASP A 90 -22.40 -1.27 -2.75
CA ASP A 90 -23.70 -1.40 -2.04
C ASP A 90 -23.60 -1.19 -0.52
N LEU A 91 -22.41 -1.42 0.05
CA LEU A 91 -22.18 -1.20 1.46
C LEU A 91 -22.16 0.29 1.85
N LEU A 92 -21.93 1.23 0.94
CA LEU A 92 -21.87 2.66 1.25
C LEU A 92 -23.22 3.36 1.08
N THR A 93 -23.50 4.36 1.93
CA THR A 93 -24.53 5.35 1.60
C THR A 93 -23.96 6.39 0.65
N LYS A 94 -24.85 7.08 -0.09
CA LYS A 94 -24.44 8.19 -0.97
C LYS A 94 -23.65 9.29 -0.24
N ASN A 95 -23.99 9.57 1.01
CA ASN A 95 -23.29 10.60 1.79
C ASN A 95 -21.86 10.17 2.13
N GLU A 96 -21.65 8.90 2.48
CA GLU A 96 -20.31 8.40 2.81
C GLU A 96 -19.43 8.25 1.57
N ALA A 97 -20.01 7.80 0.46
CA ALA A 97 -19.33 7.82 -0.83
C ALA A 97 -18.85 9.25 -1.16
N LEU A 98 -19.72 10.25 -1.01
CA LEU A 98 -19.37 11.65 -1.23
C LEU A 98 -18.28 12.16 -0.27
N GLN A 99 -18.31 11.76 1.00
CA GLN A 99 -17.27 12.13 1.98
C GLN A 99 -15.91 11.54 1.62
N LEU A 100 -15.88 10.28 1.16
CA LEU A 100 -14.67 9.61 0.69
C LEU A 100 -14.14 10.27 -0.60
N GLU A 101 -15.00 10.52 -1.58
CA GLU A 101 -14.64 11.16 -2.85
C GLU A 101 -14.06 12.57 -2.67
N LYS A 102 -14.61 13.34 -1.73
CA LYS A 102 -14.09 14.66 -1.37
C LYS A 102 -12.83 14.62 -0.50
N GLY A 103 -12.44 13.45 -0.01
CA GLY A 103 -11.35 13.29 0.94
C GLY A 103 -11.63 13.90 2.32
N GLU A 104 -12.90 14.10 2.69
CA GLU A 104 -13.31 14.58 4.02
C GLU A 104 -13.00 13.52 5.09
N VAL A 105 -13.12 12.24 4.72
CA VAL A 105 -12.69 11.10 5.52
C VAL A 105 -11.77 10.20 4.68
N GLY A 106 -10.78 9.59 5.31
CA GLY A 106 -9.83 8.71 4.61
C GLY A 106 -10.37 7.30 4.39
N SER A 107 -11.36 6.87 5.17
CA SER A 107 -11.97 5.54 5.10
C SER A 107 -13.30 5.49 5.87
N VAL A 108 -14.17 4.55 5.53
CA VAL A 108 -15.43 4.26 6.26
C VAL A 108 -15.46 2.78 6.64
N LEU A 109 -15.81 2.48 7.89
CA LEU A 109 -15.97 1.11 8.37
C LEU A 109 -17.42 0.65 8.19
N ARG A 110 -17.60 -0.57 7.69
CA ARG A 110 -18.89 -1.20 7.42
C ARG A 110 -18.95 -2.62 7.90
N ILE A 111 -20.17 -3.11 8.13
CA ILE A 111 -20.42 -4.52 8.40
C ILE A 111 -21.04 -5.13 7.15
N ALA A 112 -20.43 -6.18 6.62
CA ALA A 112 -20.98 -7.03 5.58
C ALA A 112 -21.27 -8.43 6.14
N LEU A 113 -22.12 -9.19 5.45
CA LEU A 113 -22.32 -10.61 5.73
C LEU A 113 -21.50 -11.43 4.72
N ASP A 114 -20.79 -12.44 5.21
CA ASP A 114 -20.16 -13.43 4.32
C ASP A 114 -21.19 -14.45 3.80
N ASN A 115 -20.74 -15.36 2.92
CA ASN A 115 -21.58 -16.40 2.33
C ASN A 115 -22.17 -17.39 3.36
N HIS A 116 -21.70 -17.36 4.61
CA HIS A 116 -22.17 -18.20 5.72
C HIS A 116 -23.01 -17.39 6.73
N GLY A 117 -23.28 -16.11 6.47
CA GLY A 117 -24.02 -15.22 7.36
C GLY A 117 -23.21 -14.64 8.52
N ASN A 118 -21.89 -14.83 8.54
CA ASN A 118 -21.03 -14.22 9.56
C ASN A 118 -20.84 -12.73 9.26
N LYS A 119 -20.83 -11.91 10.32
CA LYS A 119 -20.54 -10.49 10.21
C LYS A 119 -19.04 -10.29 10.01
N LYS A 120 -18.69 -9.50 8.99
CA LYS A 120 -17.33 -9.04 8.72
C LYS A 120 -17.25 -7.54 8.70
N GLU A 121 -16.21 -6.99 9.33
CA GLU A 121 -15.90 -5.58 9.25
C GLU A 121 -15.09 -5.31 7.97
N MET A 122 -15.66 -4.49 7.10
CA MET A 122 -15.11 -4.07 5.82
C MET A 122 -14.71 -2.61 5.90
N LEU A 123 -13.49 -2.29 5.52
CA LEU A 123 -13.00 -0.92 5.37
C LEU A 123 -13.16 -0.48 3.92
N VAL A 124 -13.76 0.69 3.70
CA VAL A 124 -13.91 1.27 2.36
C VAL A 124 -13.09 2.54 2.25
N GLU A 125 -12.29 2.63 1.20
CA GLU A 125 -11.50 3.80 0.83
C GLU A 125 -11.85 4.22 -0.60
N TYR A 126 -11.56 5.46 -0.96
CA TYR A 126 -11.68 5.95 -2.34
C TYR A 126 -10.29 6.26 -2.88
N ASP A 127 -9.96 5.66 -4.02
CA ASP A 127 -8.73 5.92 -4.76
C ASP A 127 -8.99 7.04 -5.79
N PRO A 128 -8.49 8.27 -5.56
CA PRO A 128 -8.71 9.37 -6.48
C PRO A 128 -7.93 9.25 -7.79
N GLU A 129 -6.89 8.41 -7.85
CA GLU A 129 -6.10 8.23 -9.08
C GLU A 129 -6.83 7.34 -10.08
N THR A 130 -7.49 6.28 -9.61
CA THR A 130 -8.29 5.38 -10.46
C THR A 130 -9.78 5.72 -10.46
N ARG A 131 -10.24 6.58 -9.55
CA ARG A 131 -11.66 6.88 -9.28
C ARG A 131 -12.47 5.64 -8.93
N GLU A 132 -11.96 4.88 -7.96
CA GLU A 132 -12.53 3.60 -7.57
C GLU A 132 -12.64 3.48 -6.06
N PHE A 133 -13.69 2.81 -5.58
CA PHE A 133 -13.80 2.44 -4.17
C PHE A 133 -13.09 1.12 -3.90
N ILE A 134 -12.20 1.10 -2.91
CA ILE A 134 -11.48 -0.10 -2.49
C ILE A 134 -12.12 -0.64 -1.21
N VAL A 135 -12.53 -1.90 -1.24
CA VAL A 135 -13.14 -2.59 -0.09
C VAL A 135 -12.17 -3.63 0.46
N SER A 136 -11.79 -3.48 1.73
CA SER A 136 -10.81 -4.33 2.41
C SER A 136 -11.42 -5.06 3.60
N ASP A 137 -11.20 -6.37 3.71
CA ASP A 137 -11.56 -7.17 4.89
C ASP A 137 -10.59 -6.87 6.03
N THR A 138 -11.07 -6.28 7.13
CA THR A 138 -10.21 -5.80 8.21
C THR A 138 -9.44 -6.91 8.92
N GLU A 139 -9.97 -8.13 8.94
CA GLU A 139 -9.31 -9.29 9.55
C GLU A 139 -8.09 -9.75 8.73
N LYS A 140 -8.06 -9.41 7.44
CA LYS A 140 -6.95 -9.74 6.54
C LYS A 140 -5.86 -8.67 6.51
N ILE A 141 -6.05 -7.56 7.22
CA ILE A 141 -5.07 -6.47 7.29
C ILE A 141 -3.99 -6.81 8.32
N LEU A 142 -2.76 -6.89 7.85
CA LEU A 142 -1.59 -7.04 8.70
C LEU A 142 -1.24 -5.70 9.36
N ALA A 143 -1.29 -5.68 10.69
CA ALA A 143 -0.87 -4.53 11.49
C ALA A 143 0.61 -4.69 11.87
N PRO A 144 1.41 -3.61 11.83
CA PRO A 144 2.77 -3.67 12.35
C PRO A 144 2.79 -3.96 13.86
N ASP A 145 3.81 -4.67 14.31
CA ASP A 145 4.10 -4.86 15.72
C ASP A 145 4.79 -3.65 16.34
N MET A 146 5.58 -2.93 15.54
CA MET A 146 6.32 -1.75 15.96
C MET A 146 6.29 -0.68 14.87
N VAL A 147 6.27 0.59 15.27
CA VAL A 147 6.49 1.74 14.38
C VAL A 147 7.46 2.70 15.06
N ASN A 148 8.51 3.12 14.37
CA ASN A 148 9.55 4.02 14.88
C ASN A 148 10.12 3.59 16.24
N ASN A 149 10.41 2.30 16.39
CA ASN A 149 10.90 1.66 17.61
C ASN A 149 9.91 1.59 18.78
N GLU A 150 8.62 1.90 18.55
CA GLU A 150 7.56 1.84 19.56
C GLU A 150 6.61 0.67 19.28
N PHE A 151 6.44 -0.23 20.26
CA PHE A 151 5.54 -1.37 20.13
C PHE A 151 4.08 -0.92 20.13
N LEU A 152 3.30 -1.45 19.19
CA LEU A 152 1.86 -1.19 19.15
C LEU A 152 1.13 -2.10 20.13
N THR A 153 0.27 -1.51 20.94
CA THR A 153 -0.71 -2.23 21.75
C THR A 153 -1.74 -2.94 20.86
N GLN A 154 -2.44 -3.94 21.40
CA GLN A 154 -3.49 -4.63 20.65
C GLN A 154 -4.63 -3.68 20.23
N ALA A 155 -4.96 -2.69 21.07
CA ALA A 155 -5.93 -1.67 20.73
C ALA A 155 -5.47 -0.79 19.54
N GLN A 156 -4.19 -0.43 19.49
CA GLN A 156 -3.62 0.32 18.36
C GLN A 156 -3.58 -0.51 17.08
N LYS A 157 -3.22 -1.80 17.16
CA LYS A 157 -3.28 -2.70 15.99
C LYS A 157 -4.70 -2.83 15.45
N GLU A 158 -5.67 -2.94 16.35
CA GLU A 158 -7.09 -3.01 15.99
C GLU A 158 -7.59 -1.71 15.35
N GLN A 159 -7.21 -0.55 15.90
CA GLN A 159 -7.49 0.76 15.31
C GLN A 159 -6.88 0.86 13.91
N TYR A 160 -5.62 0.46 13.74
CA TYR A 160 -4.91 0.47 12.46
C TYR A 160 -5.65 -0.37 11.42
N ARG A 161 -6.04 -1.63 11.73
CA ARG A 161 -6.80 -2.50 10.82
C ARG A 161 -8.14 -1.88 10.42
N LYS A 162 -8.75 -1.10 11.31
CA LYS A 162 -10.01 -0.41 11.08
C LYS A 162 -9.85 0.94 10.36
N GLY A 163 -8.67 1.23 9.82
CA GLY A 163 -8.36 2.50 9.15
C GLY A 163 -8.39 3.71 10.10
N LYS A 164 -8.42 3.49 11.41
CA LYS A 164 -8.41 4.58 12.40
C LYS A 164 -6.98 5.06 12.63
N GLU A 165 -6.87 6.34 12.93
CA GLU A 165 -5.58 6.95 13.26
C GLU A 165 -5.03 6.34 14.57
N VAL A 166 -3.80 5.86 14.48
CA VAL A 166 -2.97 5.43 15.61
C VAL A 166 -1.93 6.51 15.86
N GLN A 167 -1.77 6.90 17.11
CA GLN A 167 -0.71 7.82 17.54
C GLN A 167 0.26 7.10 18.48
N ILE A 168 1.56 7.34 18.28
CA ILE A 168 2.65 6.87 19.16
C ILE A 168 3.36 8.06 19.84
N PRO A 169 4.16 7.82 20.91
CA PRO A 169 4.70 8.88 21.77
C PRO A 169 5.52 9.96 21.06
N ASP A 170 6.21 9.62 19.97
CA ASP A 170 7.02 10.56 19.19
C ASP A 170 6.19 11.54 18.32
N GLY A 171 4.85 11.52 18.45
CA GLY A 171 3.91 12.36 17.73
C GLY A 171 3.59 11.87 16.32
N THR A 172 4.15 10.72 15.91
CA THR A 172 3.78 10.05 14.68
C THR A 172 2.34 9.56 14.77
N ARG A 173 1.59 9.87 13.71
CA ARG A 173 0.24 9.40 13.49
C ARG A 173 0.20 8.64 12.18
N PHE A 174 -0.50 7.53 12.16
CA PHE A 174 -0.62 6.69 10.97
C PHE A 174 -1.90 5.85 10.99
N SER A 175 -2.31 5.37 9.82
CA SER A 175 -3.42 4.44 9.65
C SER A 175 -3.11 3.49 8.50
N TYR A 176 -3.83 2.36 8.42
CA TYR A 176 -3.84 1.56 7.21
C TYR A 176 -4.37 2.39 6.03
N SER A 177 -3.89 2.09 4.82
CA SER A 177 -4.50 2.57 3.59
C SER A 177 -4.26 1.60 2.43
N ALA A 178 -5.34 1.13 1.81
CA ALA A 178 -5.32 0.29 0.61
C ALA A 178 -5.06 1.08 -0.67
N THR A 179 -5.31 2.41 -0.64
CA THR A 179 -5.02 3.31 -1.77
C THR A 179 -3.55 3.67 -1.87
N ASP A 180 -2.84 3.56 -0.74
CA ASP A 180 -1.42 3.87 -0.67
C ASP A 180 -0.54 2.66 -1.02
N LYS A 181 0.45 2.86 -1.90
CA LYS A 181 1.36 1.79 -2.33
C LYS A 181 2.19 1.20 -1.19
N HIS A 182 2.43 1.96 -0.12
CA HIS A 182 3.13 1.52 1.08
C HIS A 182 2.18 0.94 2.13
N GLY A 183 0.87 0.91 1.89
CA GLY A 183 -0.12 0.35 2.79
C GLY A 183 -0.39 1.17 4.05
N ILE A 184 0.27 2.32 4.20
CA ILE A 184 0.25 3.16 5.40
C ILE A 184 0.16 4.63 5.02
N ARG A 185 -0.83 5.31 5.58
CA ARG A 185 -0.93 6.77 5.55
C ARG A 185 -0.31 7.34 6.83
N SER A 186 0.44 8.44 6.76
CA SER A 186 1.11 9.02 7.94
C SER A 186 1.30 10.53 7.89
N ASN A 187 1.27 11.17 9.05
CA ASN A 187 1.69 12.56 9.18
C ASN A 187 3.22 12.79 9.04
N LYS A 188 4.04 11.74 8.91
CA LYS A 188 5.49 11.82 8.73
C LYS A 188 5.92 11.40 7.33
N LEU A 189 7.01 12.00 6.84
CA LEU A 189 7.63 11.66 5.56
C LEU A 189 8.20 10.25 5.50
N ALA A 190 8.75 9.80 6.62
CA ALA A 190 9.34 8.49 6.70
C ALA A 190 9.00 7.82 8.02
N LEU A 191 8.79 6.53 7.92
CA LEU A 191 8.46 5.64 9.02
C LEU A 191 9.24 4.35 8.87
N VAL A 192 9.59 3.77 10.00
CA VAL A 192 10.06 2.39 10.08
C VAL A 192 8.97 1.58 10.76
N ALA A 193 8.41 0.60 10.07
CA ALA A 193 7.45 -0.34 10.65
C ALA A 193 8.04 -1.75 10.68
N SER A 194 7.67 -2.56 11.66
CA SER A 194 8.12 -3.96 11.71
C SER A 194 7.03 -4.95 12.06
N ILE A 195 7.17 -6.20 11.62
CA ILE A 195 6.27 -7.31 11.90
C ILE A 195 7.08 -8.53 12.38
N LEU A 196 6.53 -9.28 13.34
CA LEU A 196 7.00 -10.56 13.85
C LEU A 196 6.28 -11.68 13.10
N MET A 197 6.91 -12.24 12.06
CA MET A 197 6.25 -13.24 11.21
C MET A 197 6.49 -14.69 11.68
N ASP A 198 7.69 -15.04 12.17
CA ASP A 198 8.02 -16.42 12.58
C ASP A 198 9.11 -16.50 13.68
N GLY A 199 9.12 -15.56 14.63
CA GLY A 199 10.18 -15.48 15.67
C GLY A 199 11.41 -14.65 15.27
N GLY A 200 11.34 -13.95 14.13
CA GLY A 200 12.29 -12.91 13.70
C GLY A 200 11.56 -11.61 13.34
N LEU A 201 12.26 -10.47 13.51
CA LEU A 201 11.69 -9.13 13.32
C LEU A 201 12.04 -8.59 11.91
N SER A 202 11.01 -8.41 11.09
CA SER A 202 11.15 -7.88 9.73
C SER A 202 10.81 -6.40 9.70
N TYR A 203 11.69 -5.57 9.17
CA TYR A 203 11.50 -4.12 9.05
C TYR A 203 11.14 -3.68 7.63
N MET A 204 10.33 -2.63 7.56
CA MET A 204 9.96 -1.86 6.38
C MET A 204 10.27 -0.38 6.60
N VAL A 205 10.95 0.22 5.63
CA VAL A 205 11.18 1.67 5.62
C VAL A 205 10.28 2.27 4.56
N PHE A 206 9.33 3.08 4.99
CA PHE A 206 8.44 3.82 4.11
C PHE A 206 8.99 5.24 3.96
N LYS A 207 9.20 5.70 2.72
CA LYS A 207 9.65 7.06 2.39
C LYS A 207 8.72 7.59 1.31
N GLY A 208 7.81 8.49 1.66
CA GLY A 208 6.79 8.98 0.75
C GLY A 208 5.82 9.91 1.45
N LEU A 209 5.43 10.99 0.77
CA LEU A 209 4.46 11.96 1.29
C LEU A 209 3.05 11.36 1.30
N ASN A 210 2.48 11.00 2.45
CA ASN A 210 1.08 10.56 2.58
C ASN A 210 0.38 11.15 3.80
N ALA A 211 0.10 12.46 3.80
CA ALA A 211 -0.58 13.12 4.91
C ALA A 211 -1.99 12.54 5.16
N LEU A 212 -2.31 12.31 6.43
CA LEU A 212 -3.51 11.56 6.85
C LEU A 212 -4.87 12.07 6.36
N PHE A 213 -4.98 13.35 5.99
CA PHE A 213 -6.28 13.97 5.69
C PHE A 213 -6.26 14.97 4.51
N ASN A 214 -5.30 14.88 3.59
CA ASN A 214 -5.20 15.79 2.43
C ASN A 214 -5.32 17.29 2.77
N GLN A 215 -5.04 17.67 4.03
CA GLN A 215 -5.09 19.05 4.51
C GLN A 215 -3.92 19.84 3.92
N LYS A 216 -4.05 21.18 3.88
CA LYS A 216 -3.05 22.09 3.29
C LYS A 216 -1.65 21.72 3.79
N ARG A 217 -0.82 21.27 2.85
CA ARG A 217 0.50 20.69 3.05
C ARG A 217 1.45 21.74 3.64
N ASP A 218 1.84 21.60 4.90
CA ASP A 218 3.10 22.19 5.37
C ASP A 218 4.22 21.19 5.16
N GLN A 219 4.85 21.27 3.98
CA GLN A 219 5.97 20.40 3.61
C GLN A 219 7.11 20.47 4.64
N LYS A 220 7.35 21.63 5.26
CA LYS A 220 8.40 21.81 6.28
C LYS A 220 8.11 21.09 7.58
N ALA A 221 6.83 20.88 7.91
CA ALA A 221 6.43 20.10 9.08
C ALA A 221 6.55 18.58 8.82
N ALA A 222 6.23 18.12 7.61
CA ALA A 222 6.37 16.72 7.21
C ALA A 222 7.86 16.30 7.06
N GLU A 223 8.73 17.25 6.69
CA GLU A 223 10.19 17.08 6.57
C GLU A 223 10.89 16.64 7.86
N LYS A 224 10.29 16.91 9.03
CA LYS A 224 10.91 16.55 10.32
C LYS A 224 10.65 15.09 10.68
N LEU A 225 11.67 14.26 10.40
CA LEU A 225 11.81 12.89 10.89
C LEU A 225 11.77 12.87 12.43
N SER A 226 11.14 11.84 13.01
CA SER A 226 11.05 11.69 14.46
C SER A 226 12.33 11.10 15.06
N PRO A 227 12.63 11.33 16.35
CA PRO A 227 13.72 10.63 17.03
C PRO A 227 13.58 9.10 16.97
N GLY A 228 12.35 8.58 17.09
CA GLY A 228 12.05 7.15 16.97
C GLY A 228 12.41 6.57 15.60
N TYR A 229 12.20 7.33 14.51
CA TYR A 229 12.64 6.93 13.18
C TYR A 229 14.16 6.74 13.11
N TYR A 230 14.95 7.71 13.59
CA TYR A 230 16.42 7.62 13.56
C TYR A 230 16.94 6.44 14.38
N GLN A 231 16.36 6.22 15.55
CA GLN A 231 16.72 5.10 16.40
C GLN A 231 16.40 3.77 15.72
N ALA A 232 15.22 3.64 15.11
CA ALA A 232 14.82 2.45 14.38
C ALA A 232 15.77 2.14 13.21
N ILE A 233 16.21 3.17 12.44
CA ILE A 233 17.21 2.98 11.37
C ILE A 233 18.54 2.48 11.94
N LYS A 234 19.02 3.10 13.03
CA LYS A 234 20.27 2.69 13.68
C LYS A 234 20.19 1.25 14.20
N ASP A 235 19.06 0.85 14.77
CA ASP A 235 18.86 -0.51 15.29
C ASP A 235 18.87 -1.55 14.14
N ILE A 236 18.27 -1.21 12.99
CA ILE A 236 18.35 -2.04 11.77
C ILE A 236 19.80 -2.20 11.30
N GLU A 237 20.55 -1.10 11.21
CA GLU A 237 21.96 -1.11 10.79
C GLU A 237 22.87 -1.93 11.72
N ASN A 238 22.51 -2.03 13.00
CA ASN A 238 23.26 -2.80 13.99
C ASN A 238 22.88 -4.29 14.02
N GLN A 239 21.61 -4.63 13.78
CA GLN A 239 21.10 -6.01 13.83
C GLN A 239 21.40 -6.81 12.56
N HIS A 240 21.36 -6.14 11.41
CA HIS A 240 21.76 -6.68 10.13
C HIS A 240 22.81 -5.71 9.58
N GLY A 241 23.88 -6.19 8.96
CA GLY A 241 24.84 -5.35 8.20
C GLY A 241 24.20 -4.70 6.97
N PHE A 242 23.05 -4.05 7.16
CA PHE A 242 22.28 -3.29 6.22
C PHE A 242 23.09 -2.04 5.85
N LYS A 243 23.32 -1.85 4.56
CA LYS A 243 24.02 -0.68 4.01
C LYS A 243 23.01 0.28 3.38
N PRO A 244 22.39 1.20 4.13
CA PRO A 244 21.39 2.13 3.58
C PRO A 244 21.94 3.01 2.46
N HIS A 245 23.26 3.24 2.43
CA HIS A 245 23.93 4.11 1.46
C HIS A 245 24.15 3.52 0.06
N GLU A 246 23.79 2.26 -0.21
CA GLU A 246 23.79 1.74 -1.59
C GLU A 246 22.53 2.15 -2.38
N PHE A 247 21.40 2.40 -1.69
CA PHE A 247 20.16 2.86 -2.35
C PHE A 247 20.21 4.35 -2.75
N GLU A 248 20.89 5.21 -1.99
CA GLU A 248 20.99 6.65 -2.30
C GLU A 248 22.06 6.98 -3.35
N ARG A 249 23.09 6.13 -3.50
CA ARG A 249 24.17 6.36 -4.49
C ARG A 249 23.74 6.12 -5.94
N SER A 250 22.66 5.39 -6.20
CA SER A 250 22.15 5.18 -7.56
C SER A 250 21.45 6.41 -8.15
N GLN A 251 20.99 7.35 -7.31
CA GLN A 251 20.33 8.58 -7.77
C GLN A 251 21.22 9.82 -7.85
N SER A 252 22.35 9.88 -7.12
CA SER A 252 23.27 11.05 -7.22
C SER A 252 24.30 10.97 -8.34
N ARG A 253 24.41 9.84 -9.07
CA ARG A 253 25.42 9.64 -10.13
C ARG A 253 24.92 9.79 -11.57
N LYS A 254 23.67 10.17 -11.81
CA LYS A 254 23.16 10.52 -13.17
C LYS A 254 22.85 12.02 -13.31
N GLY A 255 23.70 12.85 -12.72
CA GLY A 255 23.60 14.30 -12.82
C GLY A 255 24.98 14.94 -12.80
N ARG A 256 25.82 14.60 -13.79
CA ARG A 256 26.98 15.37 -14.24
C ARG A 256 27.42 14.88 -15.60
#